data_AF-A0A2D8M3I5-F1
#
_entry.id   AF-A0A2D8M3I5-F1
#
_cell.length_a   1.000
_cell.length_b   1.000
_cell.length_c   1.000
_cell.angle_alpha   90.00
_cell.angle_beta   90.00
_cell.angle_gamma   90.00
#
_symmetry.space_group_name_H-M   'P 1'
#
loop_
_entity.id
_entity.type
_entity.pdbx_description
1 polymer ?
#
loop_
_entity_poly.entity_id
_entity_poly.type
_entity_poly.pdbx_seq_one_letter_code
_entity_poly.pdbx_strand_id
1 'polypeptide(L)' 'MYRRSEIKKAAFFFMFLMVALVFTLVTAFASSGPFVLGSEMNTNGMVEYLCLGSGCANLP' A
#
# COMPACT_ATOMS: atom_id res chain seq x y z
N MET A 1 -17.39 35.20 -17.42
CA MET A 1 -15.97 34.90 -17.04
C MET A 1 -15.84 34.17 -15.70
N TYR A 2 -16.70 34.41 -14.71
CA TYR A 2 -16.65 33.81 -13.35
C TYR A 2 -16.66 32.26 -13.30
N ARG A 3 -17.40 31.60 -14.20
CA ARG A 3 -17.52 30.12 -14.20
C ARG A 3 -16.19 29.41 -14.50
N ARG A 4 -15.31 30.01 -15.31
CA ARG A 4 -14.02 29.41 -15.69
C ARG A 4 -13.00 29.45 -14.55
N SER A 5 -13.05 30.45 -13.66
CA SER A 5 -12.14 30.50 -12.50
C SER A 5 -12.51 29.46 -11.44
N GLU A 6 -13.81 29.27 -11.20
CA GLU A 6 -14.29 28.26 -10.24
C GLU A 6 -13.98 26.84 -10.71
N ILE A 7 -14.11 26.56 -12.02
CA ILE A 7 -13.71 25.28 -12.61
C ILE A 7 -12.21 25.02 -12.43
N LYS A 8 -11.35 26.04 -12.61
CA LYS A 8 -9.90 25.91 -12.40
C LYS A 8 -9.55 25.60 -10.94
N LYS A 9 -10.21 26.27 -9.99
CA LYS A 9 -10.02 26.01 -8.55
C LYS A 9 -10.45 24.59 -8.18
N ALA A 10 -11.62 24.16 -8.65
CA ALA A 10 -12.12 22.81 -8.42
C ALA A 10 -11.20 21.74 -9.03
N ALA A 11 -10.70 21.96 -10.25
CA ALA A 11 -9.75 21.05 -10.89
C ALA A 11 -8.43 20.93 -10.11
N PHE A 12 -7.91 22.04 -9.59
CA PHE A 12 -6.70 22.03 -8.78
C PHE A 12 -6.92 21.28 -7.45
N PHE A 13 -8.05 21.51 -6.79
CA PHE A 13 -8.41 20.81 -5.56
C PHE A 13 -8.59 19.31 -5.79
N PHE A 14 -9.26 18.92 -6.88
CA PHE A 14 -9.40 17.52 -7.25
C PHE A 14 -8.05 16.86 -7.51
N MET A 15 -7.15 17.54 -8.24
CA MET A 15 -5.81 17.02 -8.51
C MET A 15 -5.00 16.84 -7.23
N PHE A 16 -5.09 17.79 -6.30
CA PHE A 16 -4.49 17.66 -4.97
C PHE A 16 -5.02 16.45 -4.20
N LEU A 17 -6.34 16.24 -4.18
CA LEU A 17 -6.95 15.07 -3.53
C LEU A 17 -6.48 13.75 -4.15
N MET A 18 -6.35 13.69 -5.47
CA MET A 18 -5.86 12.49 -6.15
C MET A 18 -4.40 12.20 -5.81
N VAL A 19 -3.55 13.23 -5.75
CA VAL A 19 -2.15 13.08 -5.31
C VAL A 19 -2.09 12.63 -3.84
N ALA A 20 -2.89 13.23 -2.96
CA ALA A 20 -2.95 12.83 -1.55
C ALA A 20 -3.40 11.37 -1.41
N LEU A 21 -4.42 10.95 -2.16
CA LEU A 21 -4.90 9.57 -2.17
C LEU A 21 -3.80 8.59 -2.61
N VAL A 22 -3.15 8.86 -3.73
CA VAL A 22 -2.06 8.00 -4.24
C VAL A 22 -0.92 7.93 -3.23
N PHE A 23 -0.53 9.07 -2.64
CA PHE A 23 0.51 9.12 -1.60
C PHE A 23 0.15 8.27 -0.39
N THR A 24 -1.10 8.35 0.10
CA THR A 24 -1.56 7.54 1.23
C THR A 24 -1.56 6.05 0.90
N LEU A 25 -1.97 5.66 -0.31
CA LEU A 25 -1.97 4.26 -0.74
C LEU A 25 -0.54 3.71 -0.82
N VAL A 26 0.37 4.42 -1.48
CA VAL A 26 1.78 4.01 -1.59
C VAL A 26 2.43 3.87 -0.22
N THR A 27 2.20 4.83 0.67
CA THR A 27 2.73 4.78 2.03
C THR A 27 2.15 3.58 2.80
N ALA A 28 0.85 3.32 2.67
CA ALA A 28 0.21 2.17 3.30
C ALA A 28 0.81 0.84 2.83
N PHE A 29 0.99 0.65 1.52
CA PHE A 29 1.63 -0.55 0.96
C PHE A 29 3.11 -0.68 1.32
N ALA A 30 3.85 0.43 1.38
CA ALA A 30 5.24 0.40 1.84
C ALA A 30 5.34 0.07 3.34
N SER A 31 4.35 0.47 4.13
CA SER A 31 4.29 0.24 5.58
C SER A 31 3.64 -1.08 5.98
N SER A 32 2.93 -1.75 5.08
CA SER A 32 2.37 -3.07 5.37
C SER A 32 3.52 -4.05 5.53
N GLY A 33 3.75 -4.48 6.77
CA GLY A 33 4.73 -5.50 7.13
C GLY A 33 4.36 -6.87 6.54
N PRO A 34 5.07 -7.94 6.96
CA PRO A 34 4.88 -9.25 6.37
C PRO A 34 3.46 -9.76 6.62
N PHE A 35 2.74 -10.06 5.55
CA PHE A 35 1.41 -10.64 5.60
C PHE A 35 1.52 -12.16 5.40
N VAL A 36 1.37 -12.91 6.49
CA VAL A 36 1.45 -14.38 6.48
C VAL A 36 0.13 -14.97 6.02
N LEU A 37 0.15 -15.63 4.86
CA LEU A 37 -1.00 -16.34 4.27
C LEU A 37 -1.18 -17.74 4.85
N GLY A 38 -0.09 -18.35 5.30
CA GLY A 38 -0.09 -19.69 5.86
C GLY A 38 1.30 -20.13 6.27
N SER A 39 1.36 -21.24 7.00
CA SER A 39 2.61 -21.89 7.39
C SER A 39 2.49 -23.38 7.14
N GLU A 40 3.51 -23.98 6.54
CA GLU A 40 3.60 -25.43 6.32
C GLU A 40 4.88 -25.97 6.96
N MET A 41 4.81 -27.21 7.48
CA MET A 41 5.97 -27.88 8.06
C MET A 41 6.65 -28.70 6.97
N ASN A 42 7.89 -28.35 6.64
CA ASN A 42 8.70 -29.09 5.69
C ASN A 42 9.14 -30.44 6.31
N THR A 43 9.38 -31.44 5.47
CA THR A 43 10.03 -32.72 5.76
C THR A 43 11.36 -32.63 6.54
N ASN A 44 12.03 -31.48 6.53
CA ASN A 44 13.22 -31.20 7.35
C ASN A 44 12.91 -30.75 8.79
N GLY A 45 11.64 -30.70 9.18
CA GLY A 45 11.18 -30.23 10.49
C GLY A 45 11.15 -28.71 10.67
N MET A 46 11.43 -27.95 9.61
CA MET A 46 11.40 -26.49 9.59
C MET A 46 10.01 -25.98 9.15
N VAL A 47 9.58 -24.84 9.69
CA VAL A 47 8.31 -24.18 9.30
C VAL A 47 8.59 -23.20 8.18
N GLU A 48 7.92 -23.38 7.05
CA GLU A 48 7.94 -22.45 5.92
C GLU A 48 6.69 -21.58 5.96
N TYR A 49 6.86 -20.27 5.83
CA TYR A 49 5.75 -19.30 5.83
C TYR A 49 5.50 -18.82 4.41
N LEU A 50 4.28 -19.02 3.94
CA LEU A 50 3.81 -18.35 2.73
C LEU A 50 3.47 -16.90 3.11
N CYS A 51 4.36 -15.98 2.77
CA CYS A 51 4.28 -14.59 3.18
C CYS A 51 4.32 -13.64 1.98
N LEU A 52 3.50 -12.58 2.03
CA LEU A 52 3.47 -11.49 1.06
C LEU A 52 3.92 -10.18 1.70
N GLY A 53 4.54 -9.31 0.92
CA GLY A 53 4.98 -7.99 1.37
C GLY A 53 6.43 -7.98 1.83
N SER A 54 6.81 -6.94 2.57
CA SER A 54 8.19 -6.71 3.01
C SER A 54 8.45 -7.39 4.36
N GLY A 55 9.70 -7.82 4.61
CA GLY A 55 10.09 -8.38 5.91
C GLY A 55 9.77 -9.87 6.12
N CYS A 56 9.31 -10.59 5.08
CA CYS A 56 9.04 -12.03 5.15
C CYS A 56 10.29 -12.88 5.50
N ALA A 57 11.48 -12.37 5.20
CA ALA A 57 12.76 -13.02 5.52
C ALA A 57 13.13 -12.95 7.01
N ASN A 58 12.43 -12.13 7.80
CA ASN A 58 12.65 -12.01 9.25
C ASN A 58 11.66 -12.87 10.05
N LEU A 59 10.86 -13.74 9.41
CA LEU A 59 9.98 -14.65 10.13
C LEU A 59 10.80 -15.79 10.76
N PRO A 60 10.46 -16.15 12.02
CA PRO A 60 11.21 -17.12 12.82
C PRO A 60 11.00 -18.56 12.39
#